data_AF-A0A935ZJ81-F1
#
_entry.id   AF-A0A935ZJ81-F1
#
_cell.length_a   1.000
_cell.length_b   1.000
_cell.length_c   1.000
_cell.angle_alpha   90.00
_cell.angle_beta   90.00
_cell.angle_gamma   90.00
#
_symmetry.space_group_name_H-M   'P 1'
#
loop_
_entity.id
_entity.type
_entity.pdbx_description
1 polymer ?
#
loop_
_entity_poly.entity_id
_entity_poly.type
_entity_poly.pdbx_seq_one_letter_code
_entity_poly.pdbx_strand_id
1 'polypeptide(L)'
;MQNPRESFLAQVRTPDLDTEVFELRQNLTNLKREALAQAKVVEEERARLVMPGLYEQMVQIEVQLAGHIGLGVALALSVLDEHHSGASLSQFDRELREQMSETASNLATRHGSRLAKMVAQIEAQRLVWRHSHEFMSWLAFRRADERYPAKDRLERLDAFGVQSRLLEARTVVIGVAGVRLSAALEGADRFNLGNRWRLSPTPEHALERYVWPLLSYMPATTVKIERFRWEYDTMVEAGAPDNILEAERAKLAGMLEAQFADALGDVPETARAGML
;
A
#
# COMPACT_ATOMS: atom_id res chain seq x y z
N MET A 1 11.30 -15.39 21.70
CA MET A 1 10.92 -14.52 20.57
C MET A 1 10.64 -15.38 19.36
N GLN A 2 9.37 -15.44 18.93
CA GLN A 2 9.00 -16.06 17.65
C GLN A 2 9.64 -15.28 16.51
N ASN A 3 10.08 -16.00 15.48
CA ASN A 3 10.59 -15.40 14.24
C ASN A 3 9.44 -14.62 13.56
N PRO A 4 9.63 -13.34 13.14
CA PRO A 4 8.59 -12.54 12.48
C PRO A 4 7.95 -13.25 11.29
N ARG A 5 8.75 -14.00 10.51
CA ARG A 5 8.25 -14.81 9.40
C ARG A 5 7.29 -15.91 9.87
N GLU A 6 7.62 -16.61 10.95
CA GLU A 6 6.79 -17.69 11.49
C GLU A 6 5.51 -17.15 12.10
N SER A 7 5.60 -16.02 12.83
CA SER A 7 4.43 -15.31 13.36
C SER A 7 3.48 -14.90 12.23
N PHE A 8 3.98 -14.27 11.17
CA PHE A 8 3.18 -13.92 10.00
C PHE A 8 2.51 -15.13 9.35
N LEU A 9 3.26 -16.20 9.07
CA LEU A 9 2.70 -17.41 8.45
C LEU A 9 1.65 -18.09 9.33
N ALA A 10 1.82 -18.06 10.67
CA ALA A 10 0.84 -18.57 11.60
C ALA A 10 -0.47 -17.76 11.53
N GLN A 11 -0.36 -16.43 11.56
CA GLN A 11 -1.51 -15.51 11.46
C GLN A 11 -2.24 -15.56 10.10
N VAL A 12 -1.55 -15.96 9.02
CA VAL A 12 -2.19 -16.16 7.71
C VAL A 12 -2.89 -17.51 7.64
N ARG A 13 -2.27 -18.58 8.13
CA ARG A 13 -2.81 -19.96 8.04
C ARG A 13 -3.93 -20.22 9.04
N THR A 14 -3.85 -19.61 10.21
CA THR A 14 -4.81 -19.75 11.29
C THR A 14 -5.16 -18.36 11.80
N PRO A 15 -6.03 -17.61 11.09
CA PRO A 15 -6.34 -16.23 11.43
C PRO A 15 -6.94 -16.04 12.82
N ASP A 16 -7.61 -17.08 13.35
CA ASP A 16 -8.23 -17.13 14.67
C ASP A 16 -7.30 -17.68 15.77
N LEU A 17 -6.01 -17.85 15.48
CA LEU A 17 -5.00 -18.30 16.45
C LEU A 17 -4.90 -17.37 17.65
N ASP A 18 -5.00 -16.07 17.38
CA ASP A 18 -5.04 -15.00 18.38
C ASP A 18 -6.30 -14.19 18.14
N THR A 19 -7.29 -14.38 19.01
CA THR A 19 -8.61 -13.74 18.90
C THR A 19 -8.50 -12.21 18.89
N GLU A 20 -7.59 -11.64 19.66
CA GLU A 20 -7.42 -10.18 19.74
C GLU A 20 -6.83 -9.64 18.43
N VAL A 21 -5.80 -10.29 17.89
CA VAL A 21 -5.24 -9.94 16.57
C VAL A 21 -6.27 -10.11 15.46
N PHE A 22 -7.07 -11.18 15.50
CA PHE A 22 -8.13 -11.41 14.53
C PHE A 22 -9.18 -10.29 14.55
N GLU A 23 -9.67 -9.92 15.74
CA GLU A 23 -10.65 -8.86 15.94
C GLU A 23 -10.09 -7.51 15.46
N LEU A 24 -8.85 -7.17 15.81
CA LEU A 24 -8.20 -5.94 15.36
C LEU A 24 -8.10 -5.88 13.83
N ARG A 25 -7.74 -6.98 13.16
CA ARG A 25 -7.68 -7.06 11.68
C ARG A 25 -9.05 -6.87 11.04
N GLN A 26 -10.09 -7.48 11.61
CA GLN A 26 -11.47 -7.30 11.14
C GLN A 26 -11.95 -5.87 11.34
N ASN A 27 -11.68 -5.28 12.51
CA ASN A 27 -12.03 -3.90 12.83
C ASN A 27 -11.35 -2.92 11.89
N LEU A 28 -10.05 -3.09 11.61
CA LEU A 28 -9.33 -2.27 10.65
C LEU A 28 -9.95 -2.37 9.24
N THR A 29 -10.24 -3.59 8.79
CA THR A 29 -10.86 -3.83 7.48
C THR A 29 -12.25 -3.18 7.38
N ASN A 30 -13.06 -3.33 8.42
CA ASN A 30 -14.41 -2.77 8.47
C ASN A 30 -14.38 -1.24 8.51
N LEU A 31 -13.46 -0.65 9.28
CA LEU A 31 -13.27 0.79 9.32
C LEU A 31 -12.84 1.36 7.97
N LYS A 32 -11.95 0.67 7.24
CA LYS A 32 -11.59 1.02 5.85
C LYS A 32 -12.81 0.96 4.92
N ARG A 33 -13.65 -0.07 5.03
CA ARG A 33 -14.90 -0.19 4.25
C ARG A 33 -15.89 0.93 4.57
N GLU A 34 -16.07 1.24 5.85
CA GLU A 34 -16.95 2.32 6.30
C GLU A 34 -16.48 3.66 5.73
N ALA A 35 -15.20 3.97 5.89
CA ALA A 35 -14.61 5.19 5.37
C ALA A 35 -14.78 5.30 3.84
N LEU A 36 -14.58 4.21 3.10
CA LEU A 36 -14.80 4.17 1.65
C LEU A 36 -16.28 4.37 1.28
N ALA A 37 -17.21 3.82 2.06
CA ALA A 37 -18.64 4.03 1.86
C ALA A 37 -19.02 5.49 2.13
N GLN A 38 -18.49 6.09 3.20
CA GLN A 38 -18.73 7.50 3.52
C GLN A 38 -18.18 8.42 2.43
N ALA A 39 -16.97 8.17 1.92
CA ALA A 39 -16.39 8.97 0.83
C ALA A 39 -17.19 8.90 -0.48
N LYS A 40 -17.97 7.84 -0.71
CA LYS A 40 -18.81 7.70 -1.93
C LYS A 40 -20.19 8.34 -1.81
N VAL A 41 -20.75 8.39 -0.60
CA VAL A 41 -22.17 8.74 -0.36
C VAL A 41 -22.33 10.18 0.15
N VAL A 42 -21.29 10.72 0.77
CA VAL A 42 -21.33 12.02 1.45
C VAL A 42 -20.79 13.10 0.51
N GLU A 43 -21.43 14.28 0.47
CA GLU A 43 -20.86 15.46 -0.21
C GLU A 43 -19.42 15.69 0.28
N GLU A 44 -18.53 16.00 -0.66
CA GLU A 44 -17.07 16.11 -0.46
C GLU A 44 -16.70 16.88 0.82
N GLU A 45 -17.43 17.96 1.11
CA GLU A 45 -17.23 18.83 2.27
C GLU A 45 -17.47 18.12 3.61
N ARG A 46 -18.43 17.19 3.68
CA ARG A 46 -18.71 16.43 4.91
C ARG A 46 -17.83 15.18 5.04
N ALA A 47 -17.35 14.60 3.93
CA ALA A 47 -16.30 13.58 3.99
C ALA A 47 -15.02 14.15 4.64
N ARG A 48 -14.64 15.37 4.25
CA ARG A 48 -13.48 16.08 4.82
C ARG A 48 -13.54 16.29 6.34
N LEU A 49 -14.74 16.37 6.93
CA LEU A 49 -14.92 16.53 8.38
C LEU A 49 -14.72 15.23 9.17
N VAL A 50 -15.05 14.08 8.57
CA VAL A 50 -15.09 12.79 9.28
C VAL A 50 -13.82 11.97 9.04
N MET A 51 -13.21 12.10 7.87
CA MET A 51 -12.06 11.30 7.46
C MET A 51 -10.83 11.40 8.39
N PRO A 52 -10.46 12.58 8.95
CA PRO A 52 -9.37 12.65 9.92
C PRO A 52 -9.59 11.76 11.14
N GLY A 53 -10.81 11.74 11.69
CA GLY A 53 -11.16 10.94 12.87
C GLY A 53 -11.19 9.44 12.56
N LEU A 54 -11.76 9.04 11.42
CA LEU A 54 -11.74 7.64 10.98
C LEU A 54 -10.32 7.15 10.74
N TYR A 55 -9.48 7.97 10.11
CA TYR A 55 -8.12 7.61 9.82
C TYR A 55 -7.24 7.54 11.08
N GLU A 56 -7.44 8.44 12.05
CA GLU A 56 -6.78 8.34 13.35
C GLU A 56 -7.12 7.02 14.06
N GLN A 57 -8.38 6.58 14.02
CA GLN A 57 -8.78 5.28 14.56
C GLN A 57 -8.11 4.11 13.82
N MET A 58 -7.99 4.18 12.49
CA MET A 58 -7.25 3.15 11.72
C MET A 58 -5.80 3.04 12.18
N VAL A 59 -5.10 4.17 12.30
CA VAL A 59 -3.71 4.20 12.77
C VAL A 59 -3.60 3.66 14.20
N GLN A 60 -4.54 3.96 15.09
CA GLN A 60 -4.56 3.42 16.46
C GLN A 60 -4.73 1.89 16.48
N ILE A 61 -5.59 1.33 15.62
CA ILE A 61 -5.73 -0.14 15.50
C ILE A 61 -4.43 -0.75 14.97
N GLU A 62 -3.76 -0.11 14.01
CA GLU A 62 -2.46 -0.59 13.53
C GLU A 62 -1.36 -0.52 14.61
N VAL A 63 -1.40 0.47 15.51
CA VAL A 63 -0.52 0.53 16.68
C VAL A 63 -0.78 -0.64 17.64
N GLN A 64 -2.05 -0.96 17.89
CA GLN A 64 -2.43 -2.11 18.72
C GLN A 64 -1.94 -3.41 18.09
N LEU A 65 -2.24 -3.65 16.81
CA LEU A 65 -1.73 -4.80 16.06
C LEU A 65 -0.21 -4.92 16.15
N ALA A 66 0.52 -3.83 15.89
CA ALA A 66 1.98 -3.83 15.99
C ALA A 66 2.46 -4.17 17.41
N GLY A 67 1.71 -3.79 18.45
CA GLY A 67 1.99 -4.12 19.84
C GLY A 67 1.79 -5.58 20.21
N HIS A 68 0.93 -6.32 19.50
CA HIS A 68 0.70 -7.75 19.74
C HIS A 68 1.67 -8.65 18.97
N ILE A 69 1.92 -8.33 17.69
CA ILE A 69 2.60 -9.24 16.75
C ILE A 69 3.87 -8.67 16.14
N GLY A 70 4.24 -7.43 16.51
CA GLY A 70 5.37 -6.72 15.95
C GLY A 70 5.01 -5.86 14.75
N LEU A 71 5.67 -4.71 14.62
CA LEU A 71 5.44 -3.74 13.55
C LEU A 71 5.52 -4.36 12.14
N GLY A 72 6.58 -5.13 11.84
CA GLY A 72 6.78 -5.71 10.53
C GLY A 72 5.65 -6.68 10.14
N VAL A 73 5.23 -7.51 11.08
CA VAL A 73 4.14 -8.48 10.87
C VAL A 73 2.80 -7.75 10.70
N ALA A 74 2.52 -6.74 11.54
CA ALA A 74 1.32 -5.93 11.43
C ALA A 74 1.20 -5.22 10.07
N LEU A 75 2.30 -4.64 9.55
CA LEU A 75 2.33 -4.01 8.23
C LEU A 75 2.05 -5.03 7.11
N ALA A 76 2.70 -6.20 7.16
CA ALA A 76 2.50 -7.24 6.16
C ALA A 76 1.06 -7.78 6.15
N LEU A 77 0.47 -8.00 7.33
CA LEU A 77 -0.93 -8.44 7.45
C LEU A 77 -1.91 -7.36 6.98
N SER A 78 -1.71 -6.09 7.36
CA SER A 78 -2.56 -4.97 6.92
C SER A 78 -2.62 -4.90 5.39
N VAL A 79 -1.48 -5.04 4.71
CA VAL A 79 -1.43 -5.05 3.24
C VAL A 79 -2.10 -6.29 2.62
N LEU A 80 -1.89 -7.47 3.20
CA LEU A 80 -2.52 -8.69 2.70
C LEU A 80 -4.05 -8.65 2.88
N ASP A 81 -4.51 -8.10 4.00
CA ASP A 81 -5.94 -7.92 4.30
C ASP A 81 -6.58 -6.87 3.38
N GLU A 82 -5.87 -5.78 3.05
CA GLU A 82 -6.29 -4.84 2.01
C GLU A 82 -6.43 -5.54 0.65
N HIS A 83 -5.45 -6.38 0.28
CA HIS A 83 -5.49 -7.13 -0.99
C HIS A 83 -6.66 -8.11 -1.05
N HIS A 84 -6.97 -8.82 0.04
CA HIS A 84 -8.09 -9.75 0.11
C HIS A 84 -9.45 -9.05 0.14
N SER A 85 -9.59 -8.05 1.01
CA SER A 85 -10.88 -7.36 1.23
C SER A 85 -11.23 -6.38 0.12
N GLY A 86 -10.22 -5.88 -0.60
CA GLY A 86 -10.37 -4.73 -1.51
C GLY A 86 -10.61 -3.41 -0.78
N ALA A 87 -10.62 -3.39 0.57
CA ALA A 87 -10.78 -2.18 1.35
C ALA A 87 -9.40 -1.56 1.61
N SER A 88 -8.94 -0.72 0.67
CA SER A 88 -7.62 -0.10 0.73
C SER A 88 -7.75 1.43 0.72
N LEU A 89 -6.88 2.10 1.48
CA LEU A 89 -6.80 3.56 1.47
C LEU A 89 -6.38 4.12 0.10
N SER A 90 -5.81 3.26 -0.73
CA SER A 90 -5.47 3.56 -2.11
C SER A 90 -6.68 3.87 -3.02
N GLN A 91 -7.91 3.64 -2.56
CA GLN A 91 -9.13 3.98 -3.28
C GLN A 91 -9.66 5.39 -2.99
N PHE A 92 -9.17 6.05 -1.95
CA PHE A 92 -9.52 7.45 -1.72
C PHE A 92 -8.89 8.34 -2.78
N ASP A 93 -9.56 9.44 -3.10
CA ASP A 93 -9.03 10.46 -3.98
C ASP A 93 -7.79 11.14 -3.38
N ARG A 94 -7.23 12.08 -4.14
CA ARG A 94 -6.05 12.83 -3.73
C ARG A 94 -6.30 13.66 -2.48
N GLU A 95 -7.40 14.39 -2.41
CA GLU A 95 -7.63 15.41 -1.39
C GLU A 95 -7.85 14.77 -0.01
N LEU A 96 -8.62 13.68 0.04
CA LEU A 96 -8.79 12.91 1.27
C LEU A 96 -7.48 12.28 1.73
N ARG A 97 -6.62 11.80 0.81
CA ARG A 97 -5.29 11.28 1.18
C ARG A 97 -4.33 12.36 1.66
N GLU A 98 -4.43 13.59 1.16
CA GLU A 98 -3.66 14.73 1.68
C GLU A 98 -4.06 15.01 3.14
N GLN A 99 -5.36 15.01 3.46
CA GLN A 99 -5.85 15.16 4.84
C GLN A 99 -5.42 14.02 5.77
N MET A 100 -5.45 12.78 5.28
CA MET A 100 -4.92 11.63 6.03
C MET A 100 -3.41 11.78 6.28
N SER A 101 -2.66 12.30 5.30
CA SER A 101 -1.21 12.51 5.42
C SER A 101 -0.88 13.54 6.51
N GLU A 102 -1.65 14.64 6.57
CA GLU A 102 -1.55 15.63 7.64
C GLU A 102 -1.90 15.01 9.00
N THR A 103 -2.95 14.20 9.05
CA THR A 103 -3.37 13.49 10.27
C THR A 103 -2.28 12.54 10.77
N ALA A 104 -1.72 11.68 9.91
CA ALA A 104 -0.63 10.79 10.29
C ALA A 104 0.63 11.56 10.75
N SER A 105 0.97 12.65 10.07
CA SER A 105 2.11 13.51 10.45
C SER A 105 1.89 14.15 11.83
N ASN A 106 0.67 14.60 12.12
CA ASN A 106 0.30 15.11 13.44
C ASN A 106 0.36 14.01 14.52
N LEU A 107 -0.10 12.80 14.23
CA LEU A 107 -0.03 11.66 15.17
C LEU A 107 1.42 11.28 15.47
N ALA A 108 2.30 11.27 14.46
CA ALA A 108 3.72 10.97 14.63
C ALA A 108 4.45 11.93 15.59
N THR A 109 3.95 13.17 15.73
CA THR A 109 4.54 14.15 16.66
C THR A 109 3.91 14.13 18.06
N ARG A 110 2.60 13.82 18.15
CA ARG A 110 1.81 13.94 19.40
C ARG A 110 1.86 12.71 20.30
N HIS A 111 2.07 11.50 19.76
CA HIS A 111 2.02 10.29 20.59
C HIS A 111 3.20 10.19 21.59
N GLY A 112 2.93 9.68 22.80
CA GLY A 112 3.98 9.39 23.78
C GLY A 112 4.74 8.09 23.53
N SER A 113 4.12 7.11 22.85
CA SER A 113 4.71 5.80 22.58
C SER A 113 5.63 5.82 21.35
N ARG A 114 6.84 5.25 21.48
CA ARG A 114 7.78 5.09 20.36
C ARG A 114 7.17 4.27 19.22
N LEU A 115 6.46 3.19 19.54
CA LEU A 115 5.80 2.35 18.55
C LEU A 115 4.71 3.12 17.79
N ALA A 116 3.91 3.92 18.52
CA ALA A 116 2.87 4.74 17.91
C ALA A 116 3.44 5.78 16.94
N LYS A 117 4.55 6.43 17.31
CA LYS A 117 5.26 7.34 16.39
C LYS A 117 5.76 6.64 15.13
N MET A 118 6.33 5.44 15.28
CA MET A 118 6.83 4.65 14.14
C MET A 118 5.70 4.23 13.19
N VAL A 119 4.58 3.73 13.72
CA VAL A 119 3.41 3.35 12.90
C VAL A 119 2.87 4.58 12.16
N ALA A 120 2.61 5.67 12.88
CA ALA A 120 2.09 6.91 12.27
C ALA A 120 3.05 7.47 11.20
N GLN A 121 4.37 7.40 11.43
CA GLN A 121 5.36 7.82 10.46
C GLN A 121 5.35 6.95 9.20
N ILE A 122 5.28 5.61 9.34
CA ILE A 122 5.20 4.71 8.18
C ILE A 122 3.93 4.94 7.40
N GLU A 123 2.77 5.05 8.05
CA GLU A 123 1.50 5.29 7.35
C GLU A 123 1.48 6.62 6.61
N ALA A 124 2.09 7.69 7.17
CA ALA A 124 2.30 8.94 6.45
C ALA A 124 3.12 8.73 5.16
N GLN A 125 4.23 7.97 5.23
CA GLN A 125 5.06 7.71 4.06
C GLN A 125 4.37 6.82 3.02
N ARG A 126 3.55 5.86 3.45
CA ARG A 126 2.75 5.03 2.55
C ARG A 126 1.71 5.85 1.78
N LEU A 127 1.11 6.86 2.41
CA LEU A 127 0.25 7.82 1.70
C LEU A 127 1.02 8.65 0.67
N VAL A 128 2.25 9.09 1.00
CA VAL A 128 3.15 9.78 0.06
C VAL A 128 3.48 8.88 -1.13
N TRP A 129 3.78 7.59 -0.89
CA TRP A 129 3.99 6.62 -1.96
C TRP A 129 2.77 6.50 -2.86
N ARG A 130 1.60 6.28 -2.27
CA ARG A 130 0.35 6.13 -3.02
C ARG A 130 0.07 7.34 -3.91
N HIS A 131 0.15 8.54 -3.35
CA HIS A 131 -0.04 9.79 -4.08
C HIS A 131 0.96 9.97 -5.22
N SER A 132 2.25 9.77 -4.92
CA SER A 132 3.33 9.96 -5.89
C SER A 132 3.28 8.92 -7.02
N HIS A 133 3.00 7.66 -6.72
CA HIS A 133 2.86 6.59 -7.71
C HIS A 133 1.64 6.79 -8.61
N GLU A 134 0.52 7.26 -8.06
CA GLU A 134 -0.65 7.61 -8.86
C GLU A 134 -0.34 8.74 -9.83
N PHE A 135 0.31 9.81 -9.36
CA PHE A 135 0.69 10.93 -10.20
C PHE A 135 1.71 10.53 -11.28
N MET A 136 2.70 9.70 -10.95
CA MET A 136 3.61 9.14 -11.94
C MET A 136 2.88 8.29 -12.98
N SER A 137 1.90 7.47 -12.58
CA SER A 137 1.09 6.68 -13.52
C SER A 137 0.32 7.58 -14.49
N TRP A 138 -0.23 8.68 -13.99
CA TRP A 138 -0.95 9.66 -14.80
C TRP A 138 -0.02 10.37 -15.80
N LEU A 139 1.12 10.90 -15.34
CA LEU A 139 2.10 11.56 -16.20
C LEU A 139 2.72 10.60 -17.23
N ALA A 140 3.02 9.36 -16.83
CA ALA A 140 3.72 8.40 -17.66
C ALA A 140 2.82 7.77 -18.74
N PHE A 141 1.53 7.55 -18.44
CA PHE A 141 0.64 6.75 -19.27
C PHE A 141 -0.46 7.54 -20.01
N ARG A 142 -0.71 8.82 -19.66
CA ARG A 142 -1.55 9.70 -20.50
C ARG A 142 -0.74 10.41 -21.59
N ARG A 143 0.13 9.66 -22.28
CA ARG A 143 1.00 10.21 -23.32
C ARG A 143 0.22 10.87 -24.48
N ALA A 144 -1.03 10.47 -24.67
CA ALA A 144 -1.91 10.93 -25.73
C ALA A 144 -2.91 12.04 -25.31
N ASP A 145 -2.92 12.50 -24.04
CA ASP A 145 -3.81 13.60 -23.65
C ASP A 145 -3.25 14.94 -24.16
N GLU A 146 -3.91 15.52 -25.16
CA GLU A 146 -3.51 16.77 -25.82
C GLU A 146 -3.45 17.97 -24.86
N ARG A 147 -4.17 17.92 -23.73
CA ARG A 147 -4.09 18.95 -22.67
C ARG A 147 -2.71 18.97 -22.01
N TYR A 148 -1.94 17.88 -22.12
CA TYR A 148 -0.69 17.64 -21.41
C TYR A 148 0.41 17.19 -22.38
N PRO A 149 0.90 18.11 -23.23
CA PRO A 149 1.84 17.81 -24.30
C PRO A 149 3.18 17.29 -23.76
N ALA A 150 3.93 16.53 -24.58
CA ALA A 150 5.17 15.91 -24.13
C ALA A 150 6.24 16.92 -23.64
N LYS A 151 6.24 18.14 -24.18
CA LYS A 151 7.28 19.15 -23.96
C LYS A 151 7.39 19.70 -22.53
N ASP A 152 6.31 19.66 -21.73
CA ASP A 152 6.28 20.22 -20.38
C ASP A 152 6.17 19.15 -19.27
N ARG A 153 6.24 17.86 -19.63
CA ARG A 153 6.09 16.75 -18.66
C ARG A 153 7.20 16.71 -17.61
N LEU A 154 8.44 16.95 -18.03
CA LEU A 154 9.59 16.97 -17.13
C LEU A 154 9.47 18.15 -16.14
N GLU A 155 9.18 19.34 -16.66
CA GLU A 155 8.96 20.54 -15.84
C GLU A 155 7.83 20.34 -14.81
N ARG A 156 6.74 19.68 -15.21
CA ARG A 156 5.67 19.32 -14.27
C ARG A 156 6.14 18.30 -13.24
N LEU A 157 6.80 17.22 -13.64
CA LEU A 157 7.33 16.22 -12.70
C LEU A 157 8.20 16.89 -11.62
N ASP A 158 9.06 17.82 -12.04
CA ASP A 158 9.92 18.61 -11.16
C ASP A 158 9.12 19.56 -10.28
N ALA A 159 8.14 20.30 -10.83
CA ALA A 159 7.28 21.21 -10.08
C ALA A 159 6.46 20.51 -8.99
N PHE A 160 6.05 19.26 -9.23
CA PHE A 160 5.36 18.44 -8.23
C PHE A 160 6.32 17.78 -7.21
N GLY A 161 7.64 17.87 -7.38
CA GLY A 161 8.63 17.33 -6.44
C GLY A 161 8.45 15.83 -6.15
N VAL A 162 7.97 15.06 -7.13
CA VAL A 162 7.56 13.66 -6.92
C VAL A 162 8.76 12.79 -6.59
N GLN A 163 9.87 13.02 -7.28
CA GLN A 163 11.10 12.24 -7.09
C GLN A 163 11.67 12.44 -5.68
N SER A 164 11.82 13.68 -5.21
CA SER A 164 12.36 13.96 -3.87
C SER A 164 11.48 13.38 -2.78
N ARG A 165 10.15 13.58 -2.87
CA ARG A 165 9.17 13.03 -1.91
C ARG A 165 9.23 11.50 -1.84
N LEU A 166 9.30 10.82 -2.97
CA LEU A 166 9.43 9.34 -3.00
C LEU A 166 10.73 8.86 -2.37
N LEU A 167 11.86 9.51 -2.68
CA LEU A 167 13.16 9.11 -2.15
C LEU A 167 13.26 9.34 -0.64
N GLU A 168 12.70 10.45 -0.15
CA GLU A 168 12.61 10.74 1.29
C GLU A 168 11.73 9.70 2.00
N ALA A 169 10.52 9.44 1.47
CA ALA A 169 9.61 8.45 2.02
C ALA A 169 10.25 7.05 2.08
N ARG A 170 10.96 6.64 1.02
CA ARG A 170 11.74 5.39 1.00
C ARG A 170 12.79 5.35 2.09
N THR A 171 13.56 6.43 2.24
CA THR A 171 14.62 6.52 3.26
C THR A 171 14.04 6.30 4.65
N VAL A 172 12.92 6.95 4.96
CA VAL A 172 12.23 6.83 6.24
C VAL A 172 11.75 5.40 6.49
N VAL A 173 11.01 4.79 5.55
CA VAL A 173 10.46 3.44 5.76
C VAL A 173 11.56 2.38 5.77
N ILE A 174 12.61 2.51 4.95
CA ILE A 174 13.78 1.61 4.99
C ILE A 174 14.45 1.67 6.36
N GLY A 175 14.57 2.87 6.96
CA GLY A 175 15.16 3.03 8.29
C GLY A 175 14.41 2.31 9.40
N VAL A 176 13.10 2.06 9.23
CA VAL A 176 12.26 1.39 10.24
C VAL A 176 12.00 -0.08 9.91
N ALA A 177 11.60 -0.38 8.68
CA ALA A 177 11.14 -1.69 8.21
C ALA A 177 12.25 -2.53 7.54
N GLY A 178 13.37 -1.92 7.17
CA GLY A 178 14.41 -2.54 6.36
C GLY A 178 14.07 -2.56 4.86
N VAL A 179 15.09 -2.83 4.04
CA VAL A 179 15.00 -2.72 2.57
C VAL A 179 13.96 -3.66 1.98
N ARG A 180 13.98 -4.94 2.38
CA ARG A 180 13.11 -5.97 1.78
C ARG A 180 11.63 -5.73 2.08
N LEU A 181 11.29 -5.43 3.34
CA LEU A 181 9.91 -5.16 3.72
C LEU A 181 9.42 -3.84 3.14
N SER A 182 10.24 -2.79 3.16
CA SER A 182 9.91 -1.51 2.52
C SER A 182 9.58 -1.69 1.02
N ALA A 183 10.42 -2.43 0.29
CA ALA A 183 10.20 -2.74 -1.12
C ALA A 183 8.91 -3.55 -1.38
N ALA A 184 8.58 -4.50 -0.50
CA ALA A 184 7.34 -5.27 -0.59
C ALA A 184 6.10 -4.40 -0.33
N LEU A 185 6.15 -3.53 0.70
CA LEU A 185 5.08 -2.59 1.05
C LEU A 185 4.83 -1.58 -0.08
N GLU A 186 5.87 -0.90 -0.56
CA GLU A 186 5.75 0.08 -1.64
C GLU A 186 5.24 -0.58 -2.93
N GLY A 187 5.76 -1.76 -3.25
CA GLY A 187 5.29 -2.56 -4.38
C GLY A 187 3.80 -2.91 -4.27
N ALA A 188 3.30 -3.24 -3.09
CA ALA A 188 1.89 -3.51 -2.86
C ALA A 188 1.02 -2.24 -2.90
N ASP A 189 1.48 -1.13 -2.31
CA ASP A 189 0.76 0.13 -2.35
C ASP A 189 0.60 0.65 -3.77
N ARG A 190 1.64 0.54 -4.63
CA ARG A 190 1.56 0.85 -6.08
C ARG A 190 0.49 0.02 -6.80
N PHE A 191 0.25 -1.21 -6.35
CA PHE A 191 -0.74 -2.09 -6.98
C PHE A 191 -2.17 -1.80 -6.54
N ASN A 192 -2.37 -1.62 -5.23
CA ASN A 192 -3.70 -1.37 -4.67
C ASN A 192 -4.25 0.03 -5.00
N LEU A 193 -3.47 0.90 -5.66
CA LEU A 193 -3.93 2.18 -6.22
C LEU A 193 -5.21 2.02 -7.05
N GLY A 194 -6.34 2.38 -6.45
CA GLY A 194 -7.65 2.31 -7.10
C GLY A 194 -7.77 3.30 -8.25
N ASN A 195 -7.08 4.43 -8.16
CA ASN A 195 -7.10 5.52 -9.13
C ASN A 195 -5.88 5.54 -10.06
N ARG A 196 -5.06 4.47 -10.08
CA ARG A 196 -3.91 4.42 -10.99
C ARG A 196 -4.36 4.42 -12.44
N TRP A 197 -3.60 5.13 -13.27
CA TRP A 197 -3.74 4.96 -14.71
C TRP A 197 -3.10 3.63 -15.10
N ARG A 198 -3.87 2.78 -15.79
CA ARG A 198 -3.37 1.51 -16.29
C ARG A 198 -2.69 1.72 -17.64
N LEU A 199 -1.60 1.01 -17.87
CA LEU A 199 -1.00 0.90 -19.20
C LEU A 199 -1.97 0.12 -20.08
N SER A 200 -2.54 0.78 -21.09
CA SER A 200 -3.48 0.13 -22.00
C SER A 200 -2.85 -1.15 -22.59
N PRO A 201 -3.61 -2.25 -22.74
CA PRO A 201 -3.11 -3.53 -23.21
C PRO A 201 -2.89 -3.55 -24.72
N THR A 202 -2.55 -2.40 -25.31
CA THR A 202 -2.24 -2.28 -26.73
C THR A 202 -0.82 -2.77 -27.02
N PRO A 203 -0.52 -3.20 -28.26
CA PRO A 203 0.84 -3.54 -28.67
C PRO A 203 1.85 -2.40 -28.46
N GLU A 204 1.38 -1.15 -28.53
CA GLU A 204 2.20 0.07 -28.36
C GLU A 204 2.85 0.16 -26.99
N HIS A 205 2.21 -0.38 -25.96
CA HIS A 205 2.69 -0.38 -24.57
C HIS A 205 3.24 -1.75 -24.12
N ALA A 206 3.37 -2.72 -25.03
CA ALA A 206 3.79 -4.07 -24.67
C ALA A 206 5.25 -4.12 -24.18
N LEU A 207 6.13 -3.29 -24.76
CA LEU A 207 7.54 -3.23 -24.36
C LEU A 207 7.69 -2.63 -22.95
N GLU A 208 7.02 -1.51 -22.69
CA GLU A 208 6.91 -0.89 -21.37
C GLU A 208 6.46 -1.88 -20.29
N ARG A 209 5.41 -2.66 -20.61
CA ARG A 209 4.87 -3.73 -19.74
C ARG A 209 5.78 -4.95 -19.60
N TYR A 210 6.92 -5.00 -20.28
CA TYR A 210 7.85 -6.11 -20.14
C TYR A 210 9.17 -5.66 -19.53
N VAL A 211 9.68 -4.52 -19.95
CA VAL A 211 11.03 -4.06 -19.66
C VAL A 211 11.12 -3.28 -18.35
N TRP A 212 10.14 -2.43 -18.03
CA TRP A 212 10.27 -1.55 -16.86
C TRP A 212 10.45 -2.25 -15.52
N PRO A 213 9.75 -3.36 -15.19
CA PRO A 213 9.97 -4.06 -13.94
C PRO A 213 11.37 -4.67 -13.90
N LEU A 214 11.90 -5.13 -15.05
CA LEU A 214 13.25 -5.68 -15.14
C LEU A 214 14.33 -4.61 -14.88
N LEU A 215 14.08 -3.36 -15.29
CA LEU A 215 14.99 -2.24 -15.07
C LEU A 215 14.93 -1.66 -13.64
N SER A 216 13.97 -2.10 -12.81
CA SER A 216 13.77 -1.54 -11.46
C SER A 216 14.81 -2.00 -10.43
N TYR A 217 15.64 -3.00 -10.75
CA TYR A 217 16.56 -3.68 -9.81
C TYR A 217 15.87 -4.24 -8.56
N MET A 218 14.54 -4.43 -8.60
CA MET A 218 13.77 -5.03 -7.51
C MET A 218 14.04 -6.55 -7.44
N PRO A 219 13.81 -7.18 -6.27
CA PRO A 219 13.90 -8.64 -6.16
C PRO A 219 13.04 -9.37 -7.19
N ALA A 220 13.50 -10.53 -7.66
CA ALA A 220 12.84 -11.30 -8.70
C ALA A 220 11.37 -11.64 -8.35
N THR A 221 11.06 -11.85 -7.08
CA THR A 221 9.68 -12.04 -6.58
C THR A 221 8.82 -10.82 -6.84
N THR A 222 9.31 -9.62 -6.51
CA THR A 222 8.62 -8.36 -6.78
C THR A 222 8.38 -8.15 -8.28
N VAL A 223 9.39 -8.40 -9.11
CA VAL A 223 9.26 -8.28 -10.58
C VAL A 223 8.21 -9.23 -11.13
N LYS A 224 8.19 -10.49 -10.67
CA LYS A 224 7.17 -11.48 -11.07
C LYS A 224 5.77 -11.05 -10.66
N ILE A 225 5.63 -10.54 -9.44
CA ILE A 225 4.37 -9.98 -8.93
C ILE A 225 3.91 -8.82 -9.82
N GLU A 226 4.78 -7.86 -10.13
CA GLU A 226 4.44 -6.72 -11.01
C GLU A 226 3.99 -7.16 -12.40
N ARG A 227 4.67 -8.16 -12.99
CA ARG A 227 4.26 -8.71 -14.29
C ARG A 227 2.89 -9.37 -14.22
N PHE A 228 2.68 -10.25 -13.24
CA PHE A 228 1.41 -10.94 -13.05
C PHE A 228 0.25 -9.94 -12.84
N ARG A 229 0.52 -8.84 -12.14
CA ARG A 229 -0.45 -7.75 -11.96
C ARG A 229 -0.86 -7.08 -13.26
N TRP A 230 0.06 -6.87 -14.20
CA TRP A 230 -0.29 -6.32 -15.52
C TRP A 230 -1.10 -7.29 -16.38
N GLU A 231 -0.81 -8.58 -16.26
CA GLU A 231 -1.62 -9.63 -16.89
C GLU A 231 -3.05 -9.62 -16.30
N TYR A 232 -3.17 -9.51 -14.97
CA TYR A 232 -4.46 -9.35 -14.29
C TYR A 232 -5.22 -8.09 -14.73
N ASP A 233 -4.57 -6.93 -14.78
CA ASP A 233 -5.19 -5.67 -15.24
C ASP A 233 -5.73 -5.79 -16.67
N THR A 234 -4.98 -6.48 -17.54
CA THR A 234 -5.39 -6.75 -18.93
C THR A 234 -6.64 -7.61 -18.98
N MET A 235 -6.76 -8.62 -18.11
CA MET A 235 -7.96 -9.46 -18.01
C MET A 235 -9.18 -8.66 -17.53
N VAL A 236 -9.00 -7.79 -16.54
CA VAL A 236 -10.07 -6.90 -16.05
C VAL A 236 -10.56 -5.98 -17.17
N GLU A 237 -9.65 -5.35 -17.91
CA GLU A 237 -10.02 -4.47 -19.03
C GLU A 237 -10.68 -5.22 -20.20
N ALA A 238 -10.32 -6.49 -20.41
CA ALA A 238 -10.97 -7.35 -21.40
C ALA A 238 -12.35 -7.88 -20.96
N GLY A 239 -12.81 -7.55 -19.74
CA GLY A 239 -14.08 -8.04 -19.21
C GLY A 239 -14.08 -9.53 -18.93
N ALA A 240 -12.95 -10.08 -18.46
CA ALA A 240 -12.86 -11.49 -18.11
C ALA A 240 -13.91 -11.86 -17.03
N PRO A 241 -14.47 -13.09 -17.06
CA PRO A 241 -15.41 -13.57 -16.07
C PRO A 241 -14.90 -13.46 -14.62
N ASP A 242 -15.78 -13.13 -13.68
CA ASP A 242 -15.44 -12.92 -12.27
C ASP A 242 -14.73 -14.13 -11.64
N ASN A 243 -15.15 -15.35 -11.96
CA ASN A 243 -14.50 -16.56 -11.44
C ASN A 243 -13.04 -16.71 -11.89
N ILE A 244 -12.69 -16.20 -13.08
CA ILE A 244 -11.29 -16.16 -13.55
C ILE A 244 -10.54 -15.08 -12.79
N LEU A 245 -11.12 -13.88 -12.64
CA LEU A 245 -10.51 -12.79 -11.89
C LEU A 245 -10.27 -13.17 -10.43
N GLU A 246 -11.22 -13.86 -9.78
CA GLU A 246 -11.05 -14.37 -8.42
C GLU A 246 -9.89 -15.36 -8.30
N ALA A 247 -9.77 -16.31 -9.24
CA ALA A 247 -8.69 -17.27 -9.26
C ALA A 247 -7.31 -16.60 -9.45
N GLU A 248 -7.20 -15.62 -10.35
CA GLU A 248 -5.96 -14.87 -10.54
C GLU A 248 -5.64 -13.97 -9.34
N ARG A 249 -6.65 -13.36 -8.71
CA ARG A 249 -6.46 -12.58 -7.48
C ARG A 249 -5.97 -13.43 -6.32
N ALA A 250 -6.44 -14.68 -6.22
CA ALA A 250 -5.96 -15.65 -5.23
C ALA A 250 -4.50 -16.07 -5.48
N LYS A 251 -4.10 -16.29 -6.75
CA LYS A 251 -2.69 -16.52 -7.09
C LYS A 251 -1.80 -15.35 -6.69
N LEU A 252 -2.25 -14.13 -6.97
CA LEU A 252 -1.53 -12.91 -6.58
C LEU A 252 -1.41 -12.78 -5.06
N ALA A 253 -2.46 -13.13 -4.32
CA ALA A 253 -2.42 -13.17 -2.86
C ALA A 253 -1.34 -14.13 -2.34
N GLY A 254 -1.26 -15.34 -2.90
CA GLY A 254 -0.22 -16.31 -2.53
C GLY A 254 1.20 -15.83 -2.86
N MET A 255 1.37 -15.09 -3.97
CA MET A 255 2.66 -14.46 -4.29
C MET A 255 3.02 -13.36 -3.30
N LEU A 256 2.06 -12.55 -2.86
CA LEU A 256 2.25 -11.51 -1.84
C LEU A 256 2.59 -12.11 -0.48
N GLU A 257 1.87 -13.15 -0.06
CA GLU A 257 2.18 -13.90 1.17
C GLU A 257 3.63 -14.39 1.14
N ALA A 258 4.07 -15.02 0.04
CA ALA A 258 5.44 -15.50 -0.09
C ALA A 258 6.48 -14.35 -0.06
N GLN A 259 6.18 -13.21 -0.70
CA GLN A 259 7.06 -12.03 -0.68
C GLN A 259 7.20 -11.45 0.72
N PHE A 260 6.09 -11.30 1.46
CA PHE A 260 6.12 -10.79 2.82
C PHE A 260 6.80 -11.76 3.79
N ALA A 261 6.54 -13.06 3.66
CA ALA A 261 7.22 -14.07 4.47
C ALA A 261 8.75 -14.05 4.26
N ASP A 262 9.23 -13.88 3.03
CA ASP A 262 10.66 -13.72 2.74
C ASP A 262 11.21 -12.41 3.30
N ALA A 263 10.51 -11.30 3.09
CA ALA A 263 10.92 -9.99 3.59
C ALA A 263 11.03 -9.94 5.12
N LEU A 264 10.13 -10.64 5.82
CA LEU A 264 10.10 -10.75 7.28
C LEU A 264 11.22 -11.62 7.85
N GLY A 265 11.92 -12.40 7.02
CA GLY A 265 13.03 -13.26 7.46
C GLY A 265 14.25 -12.49 7.97
N ASP A 266 14.42 -11.23 7.58
CA ASP A 266 15.59 -10.41 7.92
C ASP A 266 15.22 -8.95 8.17
N VAL A 267 14.21 -8.73 9.04
CA VAL A 267 13.80 -7.38 9.44
C VAL A 267 14.65 -6.84 10.59
N PRO A 268 14.95 -5.52 10.60
CA PRO A 268 15.71 -4.87 11.67
C PRO A 268 14.96 -4.92 13.01
N GLU A 269 15.67 -4.71 14.12
CA GLU A 269 15.08 -4.72 15.46
C GLU A 269 13.93 -3.73 15.63
N THR A 270 14.02 -2.57 14.97
CA THR A 270 12.95 -1.56 14.93
C THR A 270 11.64 -2.12 14.39
N ALA A 271 11.69 -2.97 13.37
CA ALA A 271 10.52 -3.62 12.81
C ALA A 271 10.00 -4.79 13.67
N ARG A 272 10.80 -5.26 14.62
CA ARG A 272 10.39 -6.26 15.63
C ARG A 272 9.78 -5.61 16.87
N ALA A 273 9.79 -4.28 16.95
CA ALA A 273 9.19 -3.55 18.08
C ALA A 273 7.73 -3.98 18.25
N GLY A 274 7.36 -4.30 19.50
CA GLY A 274 6.06 -4.87 19.86
C GLY A 274 6.06 -6.39 20.04
N MET A 275 7.03 -7.12 19.49
CA MET A 275 7.21 -8.55 19.81
C MET A 275 7.90 -8.68 21.18
N LEU A 276 7.16 -9.03 22.23
CA LEU A 276 7.72 -9.42 23.53
C LEU A 276 8.31 -10.84 23.48
#